data_AF-A0A939YBK7-F1
#
_entry.id   AF-A0A939YBK7-F1
#
_cell.length_a   1.000
_cell.length_b   1.000
_cell.length_c   1.000
_cell.angle_alpha   90.00
_cell.angle_beta   90.00
_cell.angle_gamma   90.00
#
_symmetry.space_group_name_H-M   'P 1'
#
loop_
_entity.id
_entity.type
_entity.pdbx_description
1 polymer ?
#
loop_
_entity_poly.entity_id
_entity_poly.type
_entity_poly.pdbx_seq_one_letter_code
_entity_poly.pdbx_strand_id
1 'polypeptide(L)'
;MKRILLTLCCVLATVAVFADSKVYTEQLVVTINGESSAPQMTGVTVVDNGDQTINFELKNFFLSNAETDIPVGNIIMENIPVTKGTDGLDHFSFDGSITIQPGDMEGVPMWMGPVFGEIPMKLQGKKNAEKLYVTIDIDMQEVMGQVVYVQLGSDFTDKESAIKGIESKSNATVYTISGSKVTKPTRGICVVNGKKVLF
;
A
#
# COMPACT_ATOMS: atom_id res chain seq x y z
N MET A 1 -64.92 -28.06 -5.44
CA MET A 1 -63.49 -28.19 -5.05
C MET A 1 -62.63 -27.85 -6.25
N LYS A 2 -61.76 -26.84 -6.14
CA LYS A 2 -60.46 -26.66 -6.82
C LYS A 2 -59.98 -25.22 -6.55
N ARG A 3 -59.18 -25.03 -5.51
CA ARG A 3 -58.44 -23.79 -5.25
C ARG A 3 -57.12 -23.93 -6.00
N ILE A 4 -56.93 -23.16 -7.06
CA ILE A 4 -55.67 -23.12 -7.81
C ILE A 4 -54.71 -22.25 -7.00
N LEU A 5 -53.76 -22.92 -6.35
CA LEU A 5 -52.67 -22.31 -5.60
C LEU A 5 -51.64 -21.77 -6.61
N LEU A 6 -51.55 -20.45 -6.73
CA LEU A 6 -50.55 -19.77 -7.55
C LEU A 6 -49.25 -19.69 -6.73
N THR A 7 -48.40 -20.72 -6.81
CA THR A 7 -47.07 -20.72 -6.20
C THR A 7 -46.15 -19.85 -7.04
N LEU A 8 -45.97 -18.59 -6.63
CA LEU A 8 -45.00 -17.66 -7.20
C LEU A 8 -43.59 -18.15 -6.81
N CYS A 9 -42.89 -18.73 -7.79
CA CYS A 9 -41.49 -19.11 -7.67
C CYS A 9 -40.64 -17.83 -7.61
N CYS A 10 -40.27 -17.39 -6.41
CA CYS A 10 -39.19 -16.42 -6.23
C CYS A 10 -37.90 -17.06 -6.73
N VAL A 11 -37.56 -16.77 -7.99
CA VAL A 11 -36.24 -17.03 -8.54
C VAL A 11 -35.26 -16.21 -7.70
N LEU A 12 -34.56 -16.86 -6.76
CA LEU A 12 -33.32 -16.33 -6.20
C LEU A 12 -32.37 -16.15 -7.39
N ALA A 13 -32.27 -14.93 -7.90
CA ALA A 13 -31.15 -14.55 -8.71
C ALA A 13 -29.93 -14.54 -7.79
N THR A 14 -29.22 -15.67 -7.72
CA THR A 14 -27.88 -15.71 -7.15
C THR A 14 -27.03 -14.80 -8.02
N VAL A 15 -26.78 -13.59 -7.54
CA VAL A 15 -25.78 -12.70 -8.15
C VAL A 15 -24.46 -13.44 -7.99
N ALA A 16 -23.90 -13.93 -9.10
CA ALA A 16 -22.54 -14.44 -9.10
C ALA A 16 -21.62 -13.26 -8.80
N VAL A 17 -21.08 -13.24 -7.59
CA VAL A 17 -20.05 -12.28 -7.21
C VAL A 17 -18.76 -12.80 -7.84
N PHE A 18 -18.27 -12.09 -8.87
CA PHE A 18 -17.00 -12.41 -9.50
C PHE A 18 -15.89 -11.83 -8.63
N ALA A 19 -15.02 -12.69 -8.11
CA ALA A 19 -13.81 -12.24 -7.44
C ALA A 19 -12.85 -11.65 -8.49
N ASP A 20 -12.33 -10.45 -8.24
CA ASP A 20 -11.37 -9.77 -9.13
C ASP A 20 -9.96 -9.89 -8.55
N SER A 21 -9.02 -10.40 -9.34
CA SER A 21 -7.65 -10.66 -8.89
C SER A 21 -6.67 -9.71 -9.55
N LYS A 22 -5.85 -9.04 -8.74
CA LYS A 22 -4.81 -8.11 -9.22
C LYS A 22 -3.46 -8.40 -8.58
N VAL A 23 -2.40 -8.35 -9.39
CA VAL A 23 -1.02 -8.32 -8.91
C VAL A 23 -0.53 -6.88 -8.85
N TYR A 24 -0.07 -6.45 -7.68
CA TYR A 24 0.64 -5.19 -7.46
C TYR A 24 2.14 -5.48 -7.43
N THR A 25 2.93 -4.66 -8.12
CA THR A 25 4.39 -4.79 -8.13
C THR A 25 4.98 -3.61 -7.41
N GLU A 26 5.40 -3.82 -6.17
CA GLU A 26 5.80 -2.77 -5.23
C GLU A 26 7.21 -3.05 -4.68
N GLN A 27 7.88 -2.01 -4.18
CA GLN A 27 9.14 -2.19 -3.45
C GLN A 27 8.86 -2.80 -2.07
N LEU A 28 9.52 -3.90 -1.76
CA LEU A 28 9.52 -4.55 -0.46
C LEU A 28 10.80 -4.19 0.29
N VAL A 29 10.66 -3.78 1.55
CA VAL A 29 11.75 -3.56 2.50
C VAL A 29 11.46 -4.38 3.75
N VAL A 30 12.46 -5.14 4.20
CA VAL A 30 12.38 -5.89 5.47
C VAL A 30 13.29 -5.20 6.47
N THR A 31 12.78 -4.97 7.67
CA THR A 31 13.54 -4.47 8.81
C THR A 31 13.54 -5.52 9.91
N ILE A 32 14.72 -5.96 10.32
CA ILE A 32 14.90 -6.94 11.41
C ILE A 32 15.65 -6.24 12.53
N ASN A 33 15.04 -6.14 13.71
CA ASN A 33 15.63 -5.48 14.87
C ASN A 33 16.17 -4.05 14.59
N GLY A 34 15.53 -3.32 13.67
CA GLY A 34 15.89 -1.95 13.29
C GLY A 34 16.84 -1.81 12.10
N GLU A 35 17.40 -2.91 11.58
CA GLU A 35 18.24 -2.89 10.38
C GLU A 35 17.43 -3.27 9.14
N SER A 36 17.47 -2.42 8.11
CA SER A 36 16.67 -2.59 6.89
C SER A 36 17.47 -3.17 5.73
N SER A 37 16.82 -4.04 4.96
CA SER A 37 17.26 -4.49 3.65
C SER A 37 17.31 -3.32 2.65
N ALA A 38 18.02 -3.51 1.53
CA ALA A 38 17.77 -2.69 0.36
C ALA A 38 16.33 -2.94 -0.17
N PRO A 39 15.68 -1.94 -0.79
CA PRO A 39 14.40 -2.15 -1.46
C PRO A 39 14.49 -3.12 -2.63
N GLN A 40 13.52 -4.04 -2.75
CA GLN A 40 13.44 -5.01 -3.83
C GLN A 40 12.03 -5.05 -4.45
N MET A 41 11.91 -5.10 -5.78
CA MET A 41 10.58 -5.20 -6.41
C MET A 41 9.98 -6.58 -6.17
N THR A 42 8.73 -6.61 -5.69
CA THR A 42 8.01 -7.85 -5.37
C THR A 42 6.57 -7.78 -5.89
N GLY A 43 6.04 -8.93 -6.31
CA GLY A 43 4.65 -9.10 -6.70
C GLY A 43 3.79 -9.52 -5.51
N VAL A 44 2.67 -8.82 -5.31
CA VAL A 44 1.68 -9.14 -4.28
C VAL A 44 0.32 -9.32 -4.94
N THR A 45 -0.32 -10.46 -4.69
CA THR A 45 -1.66 -10.73 -5.21
C THR A 45 -2.70 -10.25 -4.20
N VAL A 46 -3.66 -9.47 -4.68
CA VAL A 46 -4.86 -9.07 -3.93
C VAL A 46 -6.08 -9.50 -4.72
N VAL A 47 -6.97 -10.26 -4.07
CA VAL A 47 -8.25 -10.68 -4.66
C VAL A 47 -9.36 -9.93 -3.95
N ASP A 48 -10.16 -9.16 -4.68
CA ASP A 48 -11.42 -8.59 -4.18
C ASP A 48 -12.49 -9.69 -4.26
N ASN A 49 -13.02 -10.08 -3.11
CA ASN A 49 -14.01 -11.15 -3.01
C ASN A 49 -15.42 -10.69 -3.41
N GLY A 50 -15.60 -9.38 -3.63
CA GLY A 50 -16.86 -8.75 -4.02
C GLY A 50 -17.91 -8.67 -2.89
N ASP A 51 -17.53 -9.00 -1.66
CA ASP A 51 -18.34 -8.92 -0.43
C ASP A 51 -17.77 -7.92 0.60
N GLN A 52 -16.98 -6.94 0.13
CA GLN A 52 -16.22 -5.99 0.96
C GLN A 52 -15.10 -6.64 1.77
N THR A 53 -14.62 -7.79 1.33
CA THR A 53 -13.39 -8.40 1.83
C THR A 53 -12.37 -8.61 0.71
N ILE A 54 -11.11 -8.73 1.08
CA ILE A 54 -10.03 -9.12 0.17
C ILE A 54 -9.26 -10.33 0.70
N ASN A 55 -8.64 -11.07 -0.22
CA ASN A 55 -7.54 -11.96 0.09
C ASN A 55 -6.22 -11.28 -0.28
N PHE A 56 -5.19 -11.48 0.54
CA PHE A 56 -3.85 -10.96 0.34
C PHE A 56 -2.86 -12.12 0.29
N GLU A 57 -1.97 -12.13 -0.69
CA GLU A 57 -0.92 -13.14 -0.83
C GLU A 57 0.42 -12.49 -1.20
N LEU A 58 1.42 -12.69 -0.33
CA LEU A 58 2.84 -12.46 -0.60
C LEU A 58 3.53 -13.82 -0.68
N LYS A 59 3.92 -14.23 -1.89
CA LYS A 59 4.54 -15.54 -2.13
C LYS A 59 6.04 -15.52 -1.93
N ASN A 60 6.59 -16.67 -1.52
CA ASN A 60 8.02 -16.96 -1.47
C ASN A 60 8.81 -15.85 -0.77
N PHE A 61 8.32 -15.38 0.37
CA PHE A 61 8.95 -14.34 1.17
C PHE A 61 10.27 -14.84 1.76
N PHE A 62 11.30 -14.01 1.69
CA PHE A 62 12.61 -14.23 2.32
C PHE A 62 12.85 -13.11 3.33
N LEU A 63 13.37 -13.49 4.49
CA LEU A 63 14.01 -12.55 5.40
C LEU A 63 15.46 -12.40 4.96
N SER A 64 15.70 -11.34 4.21
CA SER A 64 17.01 -11.02 3.65
C SER A 64 17.62 -9.83 4.38
N ASN A 65 18.85 -9.99 4.86
CA ASN A 65 19.72 -8.89 5.29
C ASN A 65 21.05 -8.94 4.54
N ALA A 66 22.06 -8.17 4.97
CA ALA A 66 23.36 -8.13 4.28
C ALA A 66 24.16 -9.45 4.32
N GLU A 67 23.83 -10.37 5.22
CA GLU A 67 24.62 -11.57 5.51
C GLU A 67 23.90 -12.88 5.23
N THR A 68 22.57 -12.90 5.34
CA THR A 68 21.76 -14.12 5.26
C THR A 68 20.42 -13.88 4.57
N ASP A 69 20.04 -14.83 3.73
CA ASP A 69 18.70 -14.98 3.18
C ASP A 69 18.03 -16.19 3.84
N ILE A 70 16.96 -15.95 4.60
CA ILE A 70 16.19 -17.01 5.25
C ILE A 70 14.87 -17.20 4.48
N PRO A 71 14.66 -18.35 3.83
CA PRO A 71 13.39 -18.65 3.15
C PRO A 71 12.27 -18.82 4.17
N VAL A 72 11.28 -17.93 4.13
CA VAL A 72 10.17 -17.94 5.09
C VAL A 72 8.95 -18.65 4.52
N GLY A 73 8.45 -18.24 3.35
CA GLY A 73 7.35 -18.91 2.66
C GLY A 73 6.24 -17.96 2.21
N ASN A 74 5.01 -18.47 2.10
CA ASN A 74 3.87 -17.69 1.64
C ASN A 74 3.10 -17.10 2.83
N ILE A 75 2.91 -15.79 2.82
CA ILE A 75 2.02 -15.08 3.73
C ILE A 75 0.69 -14.91 3.03
N ILE A 76 -0.33 -15.64 3.50
CA ILE A 76 -1.68 -15.66 2.93
C ILE A 76 -2.66 -15.26 4.02
N MET A 77 -3.54 -14.33 3.69
CA MET A 77 -4.67 -13.91 4.52
C MET A 77 -5.92 -13.87 3.67
N GLU A 78 -7.02 -14.37 4.22
CA GLU A 78 -8.30 -14.45 3.52
C GLU A 78 -9.35 -13.61 4.25
N ASN A 79 -10.30 -13.10 3.47
CA ASN A 79 -11.49 -12.40 3.96
C ASN A 79 -11.17 -11.18 4.86
N ILE A 80 -10.10 -10.44 4.55
CA ILE A 80 -9.74 -9.22 5.28
C ILE A 80 -10.78 -8.14 4.98
N PRO A 81 -11.48 -7.57 5.98
CA PRO A 81 -12.46 -6.52 5.75
C PRO A 81 -11.84 -5.27 5.12
N VAL A 82 -12.56 -4.68 4.17
CA VAL A 82 -12.17 -3.42 3.50
C VAL A 82 -13.11 -2.29 3.91
N THR A 83 -12.55 -1.15 4.27
CA THR A 83 -13.28 0.11 4.50
C THR A 83 -12.89 1.13 3.43
N LYS A 84 -13.89 1.75 2.79
CA LYS A 84 -13.66 2.86 1.87
C LYS A 84 -13.34 4.13 2.67
N GLY A 85 -12.15 4.69 2.50
CA GLY A 85 -11.72 5.92 3.12
C GLY A 85 -12.29 7.16 2.41
N THR A 86 -12.38 8.28 3.14
CA THR A 86 -12.74 9.59 2.55
C THR A 86 -11.64 10.19 1.67
N ASP A 87 -10.45 9.60 1.72
CA ASP A 87 -9.28 9.89 0.88
C ASP A 87 -9.33 9.21 -0.50
N GLY A 88 -10.39 8.43 -0.78
CA GLY A 88 -10.52 7.69 -2.03
C GLY A 88 -9.67 6.42 -2.08
N LEU A 89 -9.11 5.98 -0.94
CA LEU A 89 -8.37 4.74 -0.81
C LEU A 89 -9.22 3.67 -0.13
N ASP A 90 -8.94 2.42 -0.47
CA ASP A 90 -9.45 1.26 0.25
C ASP A 90 -8.48 0.94 1.39
N HIS A 91 -8.97 0.89 2.62
CA HIS A 91 -8.18 0.55 3.81
C HIS A 91 -8.55 -0.84 4.30
N PHE A 92 -7.56 -1.60 4.74
CA PHE A 92 -7.76 -2.93 5.30
C PHE A 92 -6.72 -3.20 6.39
N SER A 93 -7.08 -4.03 7.36
CA SER A 93 -6.19 -4.37 8.46
C SER A 93 -6.49 -5.75 8.98
N PHE A 94 -5.47 -6.41 9.49
CA PHE A 94 -5.55 -7.68 10.20
C PHE A 94 -4.73 -7.57 11.48
N ASP A 95 -5.24 -8.11 12.58
CA ASP A 95 -4.53 -8.23 13.85
C ASP A 95 -4.94 -9.58 14.45
N GLY A 96 -4.00 -10.52 14.48
CA GLY A 96 -4.26 -11.89 14.86
C GLY A 96 -3.04 -12.75 14.63
N SER A 97 -3.24 -14.06 14.58
CA SER A 97 -2.16 -15.01 14.35
C SER A 97 -2.34 -15.73 13.01
N ILE A 98 -1.23 -16.08 12.37
CA ILE A 98 -1.21 -16.82 11.11
C ILE A 98 -0.21 -17.97 11.17
N THR A 99 -0.40 -18.97 10.32
CA THR A 99 0.64 -19.94 9.97
C THR A 99 1.18 -19.59 8.59
N ILE A 100 2.50 -19.42 8.47
CA ILE A 100 3.14 -19.19 7.18
C ILE A 100 3.17 -20.52 6.42
N GLN A 101 2.67 -20.52 5.19
CA GLN A 101 2.66 -21.72 4.35
C GLN A 101 4.02 -21.91 3.67
N PRO A 102 4.43 -23.16 3.35
CA PRO A 102 5.64 -23.36 2.54
C PRO A 102 5.49 -22.65 1.19
N GLY A 103 6.60 -22.06 0.72
CA GLY A 103 6.67 -21.50 -0.62
C GLY A 103 6.76 -22.58 -1.70
N ASP A 104 6.70 -22.13 -2.95
CA ASP A 104 6.74 -22.97 -4.15
C ASP A 104 7.90 -22.61 -5.11
N MET A 105 8.82 -21.74 -4.68
CA MET A 105 10.04 -21.43 -5.44
C MET A 105 10.95 -22.65 -5.59
N GLU A 106 11.32 -22.97 -6.84
CA GLU A 106 12.26 -24.04 -7.15
C GLU A 106 13.64 -23.76 -6.55
N GLY A 107 14.31 -24.81 -6.05
CA GLY A 107 15.66 -24.72 -5.49
C GLY A 107 15.72 -24.35 -4.00
N VAL A 108 14.58 -24.05 -3.36
CA VAL A 108 14.50 -23.84 -1.91
C VAL A 108 14.28 -25.18 -1.19
N PRO A 109 15.26 -25.70 -0.43
CA PRO A 109 15.16 -27.04 0.15
C PRO A 109 14.26 -27.11 1.39
N MET A 110 14.07 -25.98 2.08
CA MET A 110 13.27 -25.89 3.31
C MET A 110 12.73 -24.47 3.48
N TRP A 111 11.46 -24.38 3.92
CA TRP A 111 10.82 -23.13 4.30
C TRP A 111 10.72 -23.06 5.82
N MET A 112 11.20 -21.95 6.39
CA MET A 112 11.27 -21.77 7.84
C MET A 112 9.92 -21.37 8.45
N GLY A 113 9.09 -20.65 7.70
CA GLY A 113 7.78 -20.17 8.16
C GLY A 113 6.90 -21.27 8.78
N PRO A 114 6.68 -22.41 8.11
CA PRO A 114 5.91 -23.52 8.67
C PRO A 114 6.49 -24.10 9.98
N VAL A 115 7.80 -23.99 10.20
CA VAL A 115 8.48 -24.51 11.40
C VAL A 115 8.14 -23.65 12.62
N PHE A 116 7.81 -22.38 12.42
CA PHE A 116 7.45 -21.45 13.51
C PHE A 116 6.04 -21.68 14.06
N GLY A 117 5.20 -22.45 13.37
CA GLY A 117 3.82 -22.67 13.76
C GLY A 117 2.98 -21.41 13.59
N GLU A 118 2.10 -21.17 14.55
CA GLU A 118 1.22 -20.00 14.58
C GLU A 118 1.95 -18.82 15.22
N ILE A 119 2.08 -17.71 14.48
CA ILE A 119 2.79 -16.50 14.92
C ILE A 119 1.87 -15.28 14.92
N PRO A 120 1.98 -14.36 15.91
CA PRO A 120 1.26 -13.10 15.90
C PRO A 120 1.72 -12.20 14.75
N MET A 121 0.75 -11.57 14.09
CA MET A 121 0.99 -10.66 12.98
C MET A 121 -0.05 -9.54 12.96
N LYS A 122 0.42 -8.33 12.66
CA LYS A 122 -0.44 -7.18 12.34
C LYS A 122 -0.16 -6.74 10.92
N LEU A 123 -1.22 -6.57 10.14
CA LEU A 123 -1.15 -5.98 8.82
C LEU A 123 -1.99 -4.71 8.77
N GLN A 124 -1.47 -3.67 8.15
CA GLN A 124 -2.23 -2.49 7.75
C GLN A 124 -1.97 -2.20 6.29
N GLY A 125 -3.03 -1.96 5.52
CA GLY A 125 -2.93 -1.75 4.09
C GLY A 125 -3.85 -0.66 3.56
N LYS A 126 -3.38 0.00 2.50
CA LYS A 126 -4.15 0.95 1.70
C LYS A 126 -3.94 0.63 0.23
N LYS A 127 -4.99 0.66 -0.58
CA LYS A 127 -4.87 0.44 -2.03
C LYS A 127 -5.77 1.37 -2.84
N ASN A 128 -5.38 1.56 -4.10
CA ASN A 128 -6.28 2.00 -5.15
C ASN A 128 -6.09 1.10 -6.40
N ALA A 129 -6.62 1.55 -7.54
CA ALA A 129 -6.52 0.80 -8.80
C ALA A 129 -5.09 0.66 -9.33
N GLU A 130 -4.11 1.41 -8.84
CA GLU A 130 -2.74 1.45 -9.36
C GLU A 130 -1.73 0.96 -8.33
N LYS A 131 -1.80 1.50 -7.11
CA LYS A 131 -0.80 1.36 -6.05
C LYS A 131 -1.32 0.55 -4.86
N LEU A 132 -0.41 -0.15 -4.21
CA LEU A 132 -0.62 -0.84 -2.93
C LEU A 132 0.43 -0.37 -1.92
N TYR A 133 -0.02 -0.02 -0.73
CA TYR A 133 0.85 0.21 0.42
C TYR A 133 0.45 -0.73 1.54
N VAL A 134 1.39 -1.54 2.04
CA VAL A 134 1.15 -2.45 3.16
C VAL A 134 2.31 -2.40 4.15
N THR A 135 1.97 -2.44 5.44
CA THR A 135 2.91 -2.68 6.52
C THR A 135 2.52 -3.95 7.25
N ILE A 136 3.51 -4.78 7.56
CA ILE A 136 3.33 -6.04 8.29
C ILE A 136 4.30 -6.02 9.47
N ASP A 137 3.78 -6.19 10.67
CA ASP A 137 4.53 -6.41 11.89
C ASP A 137 4.38 -7.88 12.26
N ILE A 138 5.49 -8.59 12.37
CA ILE A 138 5.52 -10.00 12.74
C ILE A 138 6.33 -10.12 14.03
N ASP A 139 5.63 -10.48 15.10
CA ASP A 139 6.26 -10.70 16.40
C ASP A 139 6.78 -12.13 16.47
N MET A 140 8.09 -12.28 16.28
CA MET A 140 8.79 -13.56 16.40
C MET A 140 9.64 -13.62 17.68
N GLN A 141 9.36 -12.80 18.70
CA GLN A 141 10.17 -12.75 19.91
C GLN A 141 10.22 -14.10 20.62
N GLU A 142 9.09 -14.79 20.73
CA GLU A 142 9.03 -16.09 21.42
C GLU A 142 9.74 -17.21 20.65
N VAL A 143 9.82 -17.11 19.32
CA VAL A 143 10.36 -18.16 18.44
C VAL A 143 11.84 -17.94 18.14
N MET A 144 12.26 -16.68 17.94
CA MET A 144 13.58 -16.32 17.40
C MET A 144 14.25 -15.17 18.14
N GLY A 145 13.58 -14.53 19.09
CA GLY A 145 14.09 -13.32 19.76
C GLY A 145 14.20 -12.12 18.81
N GLN A 146 13.35 -12.05 17.80
CA GLN A 146 13.40 -11.02 16.75
C GLN A 146 12.04 -10.38 16.54
N VAL A 147 12.04 -9.09 16.19
CA VAL A 147 10.88 -8.39 15.65
C VAL A 147 11.15 -8.07 14.20
N VAL A 148 10.21 -8.45 13.33
CA VAL A 148 10.31 -8.28 11.88
C VAL A 148 9.24 -7.32 11.43
N TYR A 149 9.67 -6.30 10.70
CA TYR A 149 8.78 -5.36 10.03
C TYR A 149 8.95 -5.46 8.52
N VAL A 150 7.86 -5.54 7.78
CA VAL A 150 7.85 -5.57 6.32
C VAL A 150 7.05 -4.37 5.83
N GLN A 151 7.64 -3.62 4.90
CA GLN A 151 6.97 -2.56 4.17
C GLN A 151 6.89 -2.93 2.70
N LEU A 152 5.72 -2.74 2.11
CA LEU A 152 5.42 -2.92 0.69
C LEU A 152 4.90 -1.59 0.14
N GLY A 153 5.60 -1.05 -0.86
CA GLY A 153 5.30 0.23 -1.48
C GLY A 153 5.65 1.43 -0.59
N SER A 154 5.46 2.62 -1.14
CA SER A 154 5.51 3.88 -0.38
C SER A 154 4.12 4.31 0.06
N ASP A 155 3.97 5.13 1.10
CA ASP A 155 2.64 5.60 1.49
C ASP A 155 2.08 6.54 0.40
N PHE A 156 0.77 6.72 0.38
CA PHE A 156 0.09 7.63 -0.56
C PHE A 156 0.35 9.12 -0.24
N THR A 157 0.97 9.40 0.90
CA THR A 157 1.37 10.75 1.33
C THR A 157 2.79 11.11 0.90
N ASP A 158 3.58 10.14 0.47
CA ASP A 158 4.90 10.36 -0.11
C ASP A 158 4.71 11.00 -1.48
N LYS A 159 4.69 12.34 -1.48
CA LYS A 159 4.92 13.14 -2.67
C LYS A 159 6.32 12.79 -3.15
N GLU A 160 6.41 11.79 -4.01
CA GLU A 160 7.54 11.54 -4.90
C GLU A 160 8.11 12.88 -5.33
N SER A 161 9.23 13.28 -4.72
CA SER A 161 9.86 14.61 -4.77
C SER A 161 9.09 15.61 -5.61
N ALA A 162 7.94 16.06 -5.12
CA ALA A 162 7.22 17.13 -5.77
C ALA A 162 8.13 18.33 -5.58
N ILE A 163 8.89 18.69 -6.61
CA ILE A 163 9.42 20.04 -6.75
C ILE A 163 8.23 20.91 -6.39
N LYS A 164 8.30 21.59 -5.24
CA LYS A 164 7.36 22.65 -4.89
C LYS A 164 7.52 23.70 -5.99
N GLY A 165 6.81 23.51 -7.10
CA GLY A 165 6.40 24.59 -7.96
C GLY A 165 5.69 25.54 -7.00
N ILE A 166 6.33 26.69 -6.76
CA ILE A 166 5.83 27.72 -5.88
C ILE A 166 4.42 28.06 -6.39
N GLU A 167 3.40 27.61 -5.66
CA GLU A 167 2.03 28.02 -5.93
C GLU A 167 1.97 29.54 -5.78
N SER A 168 1.86 30.22 -6.91
CA SER A 168 1.77 31.66 -7.00
C SER A 168 0.39 32.07 -6.51
N LYS A 169 0.22 32.31 -5.21
CA LYS A 169 -0.90 33.14 -4.74
C LYS A 169 -0.82 34.48 -5.47
N SER A 170 -1.87 34.82 -6.22
CA SER A 170 -1.92 35.97 -7.12
C SER A 170 -1.93 37.32 -6.38
N ASN A 171 -0.81 37.66 -5.75
CA ASN A 171 -0.44 39.03 -5.44
C ASN A 171 0.75 39.34 -6.33
N ALA A 172 0.55 40.23 -7.30
CA ALA A 172 1.60 40.55 -8.26
C ALA A 172 2.88 40.95 -7.51
N THR A 173 3.94 40.16 -7.69
CA THR A 173 5.21 40.45 -7.02
C THR A 173 5.95 41.46 -7.87
N VAL A 174 6.17 42.66 -7.34
CA VAL A 174 6.84 43.76 -8.03
C VAL A 174 8.26 43.90 -7.49
N TYR A 175 9.23 43.93 -8.39
CA TYR A 175 10.64 44.17 -8.08
C TYR A 175 11.15 45.37 -8.88
N THR A 176 12.09 46.13 -8.30
CA THR A 176 12.89 47.10 -9.08
C THR A 176 13.86 46.35 -9.99
N ILE A 177 14.44 47.02 -11.00
CA ILE A 177 15.53 46.44 -11.81
C ILE A 177 16.76 46.05 -10.98
N SER A 178 16.91 46.61 -9.78
CA SER A 178 17.97 46.29 -8.83
C SER A 178 17.67 45.05 -7.99
N GLY A 179 16.49 44.41 -8.18
CA GLY A 179 16.09 43.20 -7.48
C GLY A 179 15.40 43.42 -6.13
N SER A 180 15.16 44.67 -5.72
CA SER A 180 14.45 44.96 -4.47
C SER A 180 12.95 44.78 -4.63
N LYS A 181 12.31 44.02 -3.71
CA LYS A 181 10.86 43.83 -3.70
C LYS A 181 10.15 45.12 -3.25
N VAL A 182 9.14 45.55 -4.00
CA VAL A 182 8.31 46.73 -3.69
C VAL A 182 6.83 46.37 -3.65
N THR A 183 6.05 47.11 -2.88
CA THR A 183 4.60 46.86 -2.70
C THR A 183 3.75 47.44 -3.82
N LYS A 184 4.29 48.40 -4.59
CA LYS A 184 3.66 49.01 -5.77
C LYS A 184 4.74 49.38 -6.80
N PRO A 185 4.41 49.43 -8.10
CA PRO A 185 5.35 49.89 -9.12
C PRO A 185 5.82 51.31 -8.85
N THR A 186 7.12 51.55 -8.95
CA THR A 186 7.72 52.88 -8.93
C THR A 186 7.92 53.37 -10.37
N ARG A 187 7.89 54.69 -10.58
CA ARG A 187 8.10 55.32 -11.89
C ARG A 187 9.40 54.80 -12.53
N GLY A 188 9.34 54.31 -13.76
CA GLY A 188 10.45 53.61 -14.41
C GLY A 188 10.21 52.11 -14.62
N ILE A 189 11.28 51.36 -14.84
CA ILE A 189 11.19 49.92 -15.18
C ILE A 189 11.05 49.10 -13.90
N CYS A 190 10.03 48.25 -13.83
CA CYS A 190 9.83 47.26 -12.78
C CYS A 190 9.68 45.84 -13.38
N VAL A 191 9.98 44.81 -12.59
CA VAL A 191 9.66 43.42 -12.92
C VAL A 191 8.39 43.02 -12.17
N VAL A 192 7.33 42.71 -12.90
CA VAL A 192 6.04 42.28 -12.35
C VAL A 192 5.77 40.86 -12.77
N ASN A 193 5.68 39.93 -11.82
CA ASN A 193 5.48 38.50 -12.09
C ASN A 193 6.48 37.95 -13.12
N GLY A 194 7.74 38.34 -12.99
CA GLY A 194 8.82 37.91 -13.90
C GLY A 194 8.86 38.62 -15.26
N LYS A 195 7.95 39.56 -15.55
CA LYS A 195 7.96 40.34 -16.79
C LYS A 195 8.46 41.77 -16.53
N LYS A 196 9.36 42.25 -17.39
CA LYS A 196 9.80 43.66 -17.41
C LYS A 196 8.66 44.55 -17.92
N VAL A 197 8.29 45.56 -17.16
CA VAL A 197 7.22 46.52 -17.45
C VAL A 197 7.73 47.94 -17.17
N LEU A 198 7.40 48.90 -18.04
CA LEU A 198 7.68 50.33 -17.83
C LEU A 198 6.43 51.02 -17.28
N PHE A 199 6.55 51.67 -16.12
CA PHE A 199 5.50 52.44 -15.44
C PHE A 199 5.77 53.94 -15.47
#